data_AF-A0A963JZF7-F1
#
_entry.id   AF-A0A963JZF7-F1
#
_cell.length_a   1.000
_cell.length_b   1.000
_cell.length_c   1.000
_cell.angle_alpha   90.00
_cell.angle_beta   90.00
_cell.angle_gamma   90.00
#
_symmetry.space_group_name_H-M   'P 1'
#
loop_
_entity.id
_entity.type
_entity.pdbx_description
1 polymer ?
#
loop_
_entity_poly.entity_id
_entity_poly.type
_entity_poly.pdbx_seq_one_letter_code
_entity_poly.pdbx_strand_id
1 'polypeptide(L)'
;HHARLRERAAAGSYYPDHVIFLGPAAATPASCRPGQHLLLVPDEGAYLAEDAQPAADELALCLALVLARVPDDAELIRFTAAEEAALLGWDAEKYRQSLTRL
;
A
#
# COMPACT_ATOMS: atom_id res chain seq x y z
N HIS A 1 -4.37 -15.76 13.03
CA HIS A 1 -4.73 -14.34 12.81
C HIS A 1 -3.70 -13.56 11.98
N HIS A 2 -2.40 -13.58 12.31
CA HIS A 2 -1.40 -12.74 11.65
C HIS A 2 -1.05 -13.18 10.21
N ALA A 3 -1.09 -14.49 9.92
CA ALA A 3 -0.83 -15.01 8.57
C ALA A 3 -1.81 -14.47 7.52
N ARG A 4 -3.12 -14.47 7.83
CA ARG A 4 -4.15 -13.96 6.94
C ARG A 4 -4.07 -12.45 6.71
N LEU A 5 -3.69 -11.69 7.73
CA LEU A 5 -3.45 -10.25 7.61
C LEU A 5 -2.35 -9.98 6.57
N ARG A 6 -1.25 -10.73 6.67
CA ARG A 6 -0.13 -10.65 5.73
C ARG A 6 -0.52 -11.09 4.32
N GLU A 7 -1.28 -12.17 4.19
CA GLU A 7 -1.81 -12.63 2.89
C GLU A 7 -2.69 -11.56 2.24
N ARG A 8 -3.61 -10.95 3.00
CA ARG A 8 -4.43 -9.85 2.49
C ARG A 8 -3.58 -8.65 2.10
N ALA A 9 -2.70 -8.17 2.96
CA ALA A 9 -1.83 -7.04 2.65
C ALA A 9 -0.96 -7.27 1.40
N ALA A 10 -0.51 -8.50 1.17
CA ALA A 10 0.29 -8.86 0.00
C ALA A 10 -0.54 -9.16 -1.27
N ALA A 11 -1.84 -9.40 -1.15
CA ALA A 11 -2.71 -9.77 -2.27
C ALA A 11 -3.13 -8.59 -3.14
N GLY A 12 -3.07 -7.35 -2.63
CA GLY A 12 -3.47 -6.19 -3.40
C GLY A 12 -3.55 -4.91 -2.59
N SER A 13 -3.97 -3.86 -3.28
CA SER A 13 -4.22 -2.53 -2.73
C SER A 13 -5.70 -2.23 -2.64
N TYR A 14 -6.15 -1.64 -1.54
CA TYR A 14 -7.59 -1.53 -1.22
C TYR A 14 -8.14 -0.11 -1.12
N TYR A 15 -7.30 0.87 -0.79
CA TYR A 15 -7.71 2.27 -0.70
C TYR A 15 -6.55 3.21 -1.09
N PRO A 16 -6.82 4.46 -1.50
CA PRO A 16 -5.79 5.32 -2.09
C PRO A 16 -4.59 5.61 -1.18
N ASP A 17 -4.83 5.86 0.11
CA ASP A 17 -3.78 6.37 1.01
C ASP A 17 -2.65 5.37 1.20
N HIS A 18 -2.96 4.08 1.43
CA HIS A 18 -1.88 3.10 1.63
C HIS A 18 -1.07 2.90 0.33
N VAL A 19 -1.66 3.11 -0.86
CA VAL A 19 -0.90 3.10 -2.12
C VAL A 19 0.08 4.29 -2.18
N ILE A 20 -0.39 5.49 -1.85
CA ILE A 20 0.41 6.72 -1.92
C ILE A 20 1.59 6.66 -0.96
N PHE A 21 1.39 6.16 0.27
CA PHE A 21 2.42 6.17 1.31
C PHE A 21 3.28 4.91 1.33
N LEU A 22 2.69 3.73 1.07
CA LEU A 22 3.37 2.43 1.17
C LEU A 22 3.77 1.85 -0.19
N GLY A 23 3.33 2.47 -1.28
CA GLY A 23 3.40 1.87 -2.62
C GLY A 23 2.31 0.83 -2.84
N PRO A 24 2.37 0.08 -3.95
CA PRO A 24 1.46 -1.04 -4.23
C PRO A 24 1.49 -2.09 -3.11
N ALA A 25 0.63 -3.12 -3.22
CA ALA A 25 0.49 -4.22 -2.25
C ALA A 25 1.77 -4.59 -1.50
N ALA A 26 1.65 -4.90 -0.21
CA ALA A 26 2.80 -5.16 0.65
C ALA A 26 3.71 -6.26 0.07
N ALA A 27 5.01 -5.99 0.03
CA ALA A 27 5.99 -6.94 -0.46
C ALA A 27 6.13 -8.13 0.49
N THR A 28 6.58 -9.25 -0.07
CA THR A 28 7.15 -10.37 0.67
C THR A 28 8.60 -10.55 0.19
N PRO A 29 9.46 -11.29 0.91
CA PRO A 29 10.82 -11.57 0.44
C PRO A 29 10.87 -12.16 -0.99
N ALA A 30 9.83 -12.89 -1.41
CA ALA A 30 9.72 -13.47 -2.74
C ALA A 30 9.13 -12.53 -3.81
N SER A 31 8.42 -11.47 -3.40
CA SER A 31 7.69 -10.57 -4.32
C SER A 31 8.21 -9.13 -4.34
N CYS A 32 9.22 -8.80 -3.55
CA CYS A 32 9.78 -7.47 -3.42
C CYS A 32 10.29 -6.91 -4.75
N ARG A 33 9.88 -5.68 -5.07
CA ARG A 33 10.25 -4.92 -6.27
C ARG A 33 10.49 -3.45 -5.89
N PRO A 34 11.23 -2.69 -6.72
CA PRO A 34 11.37 -1.24 -6.52
C PRO A 34 10.02 -0.54 -6.43
N GLY A 35 9.90 0.45 -5.54
CA GLY A 35 8.68 1.24 -5.33
C GLY A 35 7.67 0.66 -4.33
N GLN A 36 8.01 -0.44 -3.65
CA GLN A 36 7.26 -0.93 -2.49
C GLN A 36 7.95 -0.46 -1.21
N HIS A 37 7.21 0.17 -0.30
CA HIS A 37 7.76 0.69 0.95
C HIS A 37 7.39 -0.14 2.17
N LEU A 38 6.53 -1.16 2.03
CA LEU A 38 6.17 -2.09 3.09
C LEU A 38 6.57 -3.51 2.71
N LEU A 39 7.42 -4.15 3.51
CA LEU A 39 7.84 -5.54 3.37
C LEU A 39 7.37 -6.35 4.59
N LEU A 40 6.69 -7.47 4.35
CA LEU A 40 6.19 -8.36 5.39
C LEU A 40 7.02 -9.65 5.41
N VAL A 41 7.78 -9.83 6.47
CA VAL A 41 8.63 -11.01 6.68
C VAL A 41 7.92 -11.94 7.68
N PRO A 42 7.60 -13.19 7.29
CA PRO A 42 7.05 -14.17 8.22
C PRO A 42 7.92 -14.27 9.48
N ASP A 43 7.26 -14.33 10.64
CA ASP A 43 7.88 -14.51 11.96
C ASP A 43 8.83 -13.38 12.44
N GLU A 44 9.12 -12.40 11.59
CA GLU A 44 9.97 -11.23 11.94
C GLU A 44 9.15 -9.92 12.01
N GLY A 45 8.13 -9.75 11.16
CA GLY A 45 7.22 -8.61 11.21
C GLY A 45 7.19 -7.77 9.93
N ALA A 46 6.98 -6.46 10.08
CA ALA A 46 6.88 -5.50 9.00
C ALA A 46 8.12 -4.59 8.97
N TYR A 47 8.63 -4.34 7.79
CA TYR A 47 9.77 -3.46 7.52
C TYR A 47 9.33 -2.36 6.57
N LEU A 48 9.82 -1.15 6.82
CA LEU A 48 9.62 -0.02 5.95
C LEU A 48 10.89 0.24 5.15
N ALA A 49 10.74 0.69 3.90
CA ALA A 49 11.87 1.17 3.11
C ALA A 49 12.52 2.38 3.81
N GLU A 50 13.85 2.50 3.67
CA GLU A 50 14.62 3.57 4.33
C GLU A 50 14.21 4.98 3.86
N ASP A 51 13.75 5.08 2.61
CA ASP A 51 13.26 6.30 1.98
C ASP A 51 11.74 6.50 2.13
N ALA A 52 11.06 5.66 2.91
CA ALA A 52 9.63 5.82 3.18
C ALA A 52 9.36 7.15 3.90
N GLN A 53 8.24 7.78 3.57
CA GLN A 53 7.82 9.03 4.23
C GLN A 53 7.53 8.78 5.71
N PRO A 54 7.66 9.79 6.60
CA PRO A 54 7.42 9.63 8.03
C PRO A 54 6.06 9.00 8.36
N ALA A 55 5.02 9.30 7.58
CA ALA A 55 3.66 8.77 7.75
C ALA A 55 3.50 7.28 7.37
N ALA A 56 4.52 6.64 6.82
CA ALA A 56 4.44 5.25 6.36
C ALA A 56 4.24 4.26 7.51
N ASP A 57 4.79 4.52 8.70
CA ASP A 57 4.61 3.64 9.85
C ASP A 57 3.16 3.67 10.34
N GLU A 58 2.58 4.86 10.48
CA GLU A 58 1.17 5.01 10.84
C GLU A 58 0.24 4.42 9.78
N LEU A 59 0.57 4.55 8.49
CA LEU A 59 -0.23 3.94 7.43
C LEU A 59 -0.11 2.42 7.40
N ALA A 60 1.06 1.85 7.68
CA ALA A 60 1.24 0.40 7.79
C ALA A 60 0.42 -0.16 8.96
N LEU A 61 0.43 0.52 10.12
CA LEU A 61 -0.43 0.19 11.24
C LEU A 61 -1.91 0.33 10.90
N CYS A 62 -2.29 1.42 10.22
CA CYS A 62 -3.66 1.65 9.76
C CYS A 62 -4.15 0.51 8.86
N LEU A 63 -3.34 0.11 7.87
CA LEU A 63 -3.65 -0.99 6.97
C LEU A 63 -3.88 -2.30 7.74
N ALA A 64 -3.00 -2.63 8.69
CA ALA A 64 -3.16 -3.81 9.53
C ALA A 64 -4.45 -3.77 10.36
N LEU A 65 -4.78 -2.61 10.94
CA LEU A 65 -5.99 -2.39 11.73
C LEU A 65 -7.26 -2.49 10.89
N VAL A 66 -7.26 -1.97 9.66
CA VAL A 66 -8.38 -2.08 8.72
C VAL A 66 -8.58 -3.53 8.32
N LEU A 67 -7.54 -4.21 7.84
CA LEU A 67 -7.62 -5.60 7.38
C LEU A 67 -8.01 -6.59 8.50
N ALA A 68 -7.67 -6.27 9.75
CA ALA A 68 -8.02 -7.08 10.92
C ALA A 68 -9.52 -7.06 11.23
N ARG A 69 -10.23 -6.01 10.78
CA ARG A 69 -11.67 -5.83 11.00
C ARG A 69 -12.52 -6.32 9.83
N VAL A 70 -11.90 -6.64 8.70
CA VAL A 70 -12.61 -7.15 7.52
C VAL A 70 -13.08 -8.59 7.79
N PRO A 71 -14.40 -8.89 7.64
CA PRO A 71 -14.96 -10.22 7.84
C PRO A 71 -14.28 -11.32 6.99
N ASP A 72 -14.45 -12.56 7.40
CA ASP A 72 -13.81 -13.74 6.80
C ASP A 72 -14.33 -14.07 5.41
N ASP A 73 -15.61 -13.84 5.21
CA ASP A 73 -16.37 -14.02 3.98
C ASP A 73 -16.42 -12.78 3.10
N ALA A 74 -15.84 -11.66 3.54
CA ALA A 74 -15.83 -10.42 2.76
C ALA A 74 -14.93 -10.55 1.51
N GLU A 75 -15.51 -10.24 0.36
CA GLU A 75 -14.77 -10.05 -0.88
C GLU A 75 -14.00 -8.72 -0.83
N LEU A 76 -12.67 -8.80 -1.01
CA LEU A 76 -11.81 -7.63 -1.07
C LEU A 76 -11.56 -7.24 -2.53
N ILE A 77 -12.12 -6.10 -2.92
CA ILE A 77 -11.87 -5.51 -4.24
C ILE A 77 -10.52 -4.81 -4.20
N ARG A 78 -9.60 -5.28 -5.03
CA ARG A 78 -8.25 -4.71 -5.18
C ARG A 78 -8.20 -3.77 -6.37
N PHE A 79 -7.39 -2.73 -6.25
CA PHE A 79 -7.00 -1.94 -7.41
C PHE A 79 -6.27 -2.80 -8.44
N THR A 80 -6.49 -2.46 -9.69
CA THR A 80 -5.68 -2.87 -10.83
C THR A 80 -4.35 -2.12 -10.82
N ALA A 81 -3.34 -2.68 -11.49
CA ALA A 81 -2.06 -2.00 -11.65
C ALA A 81 -2.20 -0.62 -12.33
N ALA A 82 -3.21 -0.43 -13.19
CA ALA A 82 -3.49 0.86 -13.82
C ALA A 82 -4.04 1.90 -12.82
N GLU A 83 -4.91 1.49 -11.90
CA GLU A 83 -5.41 2.36 -10.83
C GLU A 83 -4.31 2.71 -9.82
N GLU A 84 -3.48 1.74 -9.43
CA GLU A 84 -2.29 2.00 -8.59
C GLU A 84 -1.34 2.99 -9.27
N ALA A 85 -1.04 2.79 -10.55
CA ALA A 85 -0.21 3.69 -11.33
C ALA A 85 -0.82 5.10 -11.45
N ALA A 86 -2.14 5.22 -11.58
CA ALA A 86 -2.81 6.52 -11.62
C ALA A 86 -2.69 7.28 -10.29
N LEU A 87 -2.74 6.57 -9.16
CA LEU A 87 -2.55 7.14 -7.82
C LEU A 87 -1.12 7.63 -7.61
N LEU A 88 -0.13 6.81 -7.98
CA LEU A 88 1.30 7.14 -7.86
C LEU A 88 1.77 8.16 -8.91
N GLY A 89 1.11 8.17 -10.07
CA GLY A 89 1.45 8.99 -11.23
C GLY A 89 1.17 10.47 -11.02
N TRP A 90 0.34 10.84 -10.04
CA TRP A 90 0.06 12.25 -9.68
C TRP A 90 -0.46 13.09 -10.86
N ASP A 91 -1.02 12.47 -11.91
CA ASP A 91 -1.37 13.18 -13.15
C ASP A 91 -2.37 14.32 -12.89
N ALA A 92 -3.30 14.13 -11.94
CA ALA A 92 -4.24 15.18 -11.54
C ALA A 92 -3.60 16.36 -10.79
N GLU A 93 -2.56 16.12 -9.98
CA GLU A 93 -1.83 17.16 -9.25
C GLU A 93 -0.81 17.86 -10.14
N LYS A 94 -0.12 17.11 -11.01
CA LYS A 94 0.71 17.66 -12.09
C LYS A 94 -0.12 18.54 -13.03
N TYR A 95 -1.34 18.12 -13.37
CA TYR A 95 -2.30 18.93 -14.14
C TYR A 95 -2.77 20.17 -13.36
N ARG A 96 -3.07 20.06 -12.06
CA ARG A 96 -3.45 21.24 -11.25
C ARG A 96 -2.30 22.26 -11.18
N GLN A 97 -1.07 21.80 -10.97
CA GLN A 97 0.11 22.66 -10.89
C GLN A 97 0.45 23.32 -12.23
N SER A 98 0.12 22.70 -13.38
CA SER A 98 0.33 23.33 -14.68
C SER A 98 -0.67 24.45 -14.96
N LEU A 99 -1.91 24.37 -14.44
CA LEU A 99 -2.91 25.43 -14.57
C LEU A 99 -2.60 26.67 -13.71
N THR A 100 -1.99 26.51 -12.53
CA THR A 100 -1.59 27.63 -11.66
C THR A 100 -0.32 28.36 -12.15
N ARG A 101 0.34 27.83 -13.20
CA ARG A 101 1.57 28.39 -13.79
C ARG A 101 1.28 29.27 -15.03
N LEU A 102 0.00 29.50 -15.36
CA LEU A 102 -0.51 30.42 -16.38
C LEU A 102 -1.00 31.72 -15.73
#